data_AF-A0A239QMZ9-F1
#
_entry.id   AF-A0A239QMZ9-F1
#
_cell.length_a   1.000
_cell.length_b   1.000
_cell.length_c   1.000
_cell.angle_alpha   90.00
_cell.angle_beta   90.00
_cell.angle_gamma   90.00
#
_symmetry.space_group_name_H-M   'P 1'
#
loop_
_entity.id
_entity.type
_entity.pdbx_description
1 polymer ?
#
loop_
_entity_poly.entity_id
_entity_poly.type
_entity_poly.pdbx_seq_one_letter_code
_entity_poly.pdbx_strand_id
1 'polypeptide(L)'
;MRLSFRRMISAVLAVCMLLSFLPAQAEGTDIKALQTRLLDLGYEIGKADGILGKKSSAAIALAQTLLAEQGFDIQSTGTPDAKTVELIMKEENSGLLQMLVKGSWGSRVKEVQQKLIGLNLMRSHADGQYGTNTATAVLTFEKQLAEQLPDQIKPDGKLTTDEYKLLMSDLSKYGFEAPIYFDDTRPETLKETYLYAKHACLINASTGETLLEKAADEPAEPASTTKIMTLLTALSLCDPDKSVVIPEEAADIPADSTRVPVTPGETMIMRDLLYGMMIRSGNDAANAVAVLCSGSVDAFAEEMNKTAVKLGMENSHFVNPHGYTAEGHYTSARDLVKAARYGLTLKEFREIVTCMWYTLPKTEKRDEELVITQKWEIFNPLSEYYIPNAAGVKSGYTSTAGFCYVGAYQENGITLIAAVMGGQGRNMAWTDLKRLFAYGMAVTN
;
A
#
# COMPACT_ATOMS: atom_id res chain seq x y z
N MET A 1 50.66 10.49 -61.11
CA MET A 1 49.41 11.22 -61.42
C MET A 1 48.86 11.76 -60.11
N ARG A 2 48.41 13.02 -60.11
CA ARG A 2 48.46 13.99 -58.99
C ARG A 2 47.44 13.80 -57.85
N LEU A 3 47.77 14.49 -56.75
CA LEU A 3 47.09 14.71 -55.47
C LEU A 3 45.63 15.22 -55.53
N SER A 4 44.91 14.88 -54.44
CA SER A 4 43.94 15.64 -53.62
C SER A 4 42.82 16.45 -54.28
N PHE A 5 41.59 16.32 -53.75
CA PHE A 5 40.80 17.46 -53.29
C PHE A 5 39.71 17.01 -52.31
N ARG A 6 39.59 17.72 -51.18
CA ARG A 6 38.56 17.59 -50.14
C ARG A 6 37.76 18.90 -50.13
N ARG A 7 36.46 18.83 -49.77
CA ARG A 7 35.43 19.90 -49.54
C ARG A 7 34.65 20.30 -50.82
N MET A 8 33.32 20.45 -50.85
CA MET A 8 32.29 20.73 -49.82
C MET A 8 30.87 20.51 -50.41
N ILE A 9 29.89 20.09 -49.56
CA ILE A 9 28.41 20.28 -49.66
C ILE A 9 27.70 19.45 -50.76
N SER A 10 26.69 18.60 -50.52
CA SER A 10 25.46 18.81 -49.74
C SER A 10 24.81 17.50 -49.29
N ALA A 11 24.10 17.58 -48.18
CA ALA A 11 23.34 16.51 -47.55
C ALA A 11 22.12 16.06 -48.36
N VAL A 12 22.00 14.75 -48.66
CA VAL A 12 20.71 14.04 -48.88
C VAL A 12 20.92 12.55 -48.57
N LEU A 13 20.26 12.09 -47.51
CA LEU A 13 19.84 10.72 -47.17
C LEU A 13 20.88 9.57 -47.20
N ALA A 14 21.57 9.41 -46.06
CA ALA A 14 21.87 8.10 -45.52
C ALA A 14 20.59 7.49 -44.90
N VAL A 15 19.78 6.80 -45.71
CA VAL A 15 18.70 5.90 -45.25
C VAL A 15 18.79 4.62 -46.07
N CYS A 16 19.83 3.84 -45.83
CA CYS A 16 19.95 2.46 -46.31
C CYS A 16 20.84 1.72 -45.30
N MET A 17 20.35 0.57 -44.84
CA MET A 17 20.93 -0.33 -43.82
C MET A 17 20.46 -0.12 -42.37
N LEU A 18 19.22 -0.53 -42.11
CA LEU A 18 18.81 -1.32 -40.92
C LEU A 18 17.39 -1.87 -41.17
N LEU A 19 17.25 -2.65 -42.25
CA LEU A 19 16.07 -3.49 -42.50
C LEU A 19 16.44 -4.91 -42.06
N SER A 20 16.43 -5.12 -40.75
CA SER A 20 16.57 -6.42 -40.11
C SER A 20 15.19 -7.06 -39.95
N PHE A 21 15.01 -8.23 -40.58
CA PHE A 21 14.01 -9.26 -40.27
C PHE A 21 12.55 -8.79 -40.07
N LEU A 22 11.87 -8.55 -41.19
CA LEU A 22 10.41 -8.74 -41.27
C LEU A 22 10.16 -10.13 -41.86
N PRO A 23 9.43 -11.04 -41.18
CA PRO A 23 8.92 -12.23 -41.83
C PRO A 23 7.87 -11.80 -42.88
N ALA A 24 7.81 -12.59 -43.95
CA ALA A 24 6.96 -12.35 -45.11
C ALA A 24 5.52 -11.96 -44.75
N GLN A 25 4.99 -10.98 -45.49
CA GLN A 25 3.58 -10.59 -45.51
C GLN A 25 2.68 -11.83 -45.55
N ALA A 26 1.90 -12.03 -44.49
CA ALA A 26 0.74 -12.91 -44.51
C ALA A 26 -0.34 -12.24 -45.37
N GLU A 27 -0.44 -12.63 -46.64
CA GLU A 27 -1.54 -12.27 -47.52
C GLU A 27 -2.86 -12.74 -46.87
N GLY A 28 -3.72 -11.79 -46.48
CA GLY A 28 -5.10 -12.05 -46.03
C GLY A 28 -5.55 -11.39 -44.72
N THR A 29 -4.68 -10.74 -43.95
CA THR A 29 -5.06 -10.19 -42.62
C THR A 29 -5.12 -8.67 -42.61
N ASP A 30 -6.32 -8.10 -42.49
CA ASP A 30 -6.45 -6.70 -42.08
C ASP A 30 -6.13 -6.61 -40.57
N ILE A 31 -4.88 -6.25 -40.24
CA ILE A 31 -4.41 -6.09 -38.86
C ILE A 31 -5.29 -5.11 -38.09
N LYS A 32 -5.85 -4.10 -38.77
CA LYS A 32 -6.76 -3.15 -38.13
C LYS A 32 -8.06 -3.83 -37.71
N ALA A 33 -8.61 -4.72 -38.53
CA ALA A 33 -9.79 -5.51 -38.18
C ALA A 33 -9.53 -6.44 -36.99
N LEU A 34 -8.36 -7.10 -36.95
CA LEU A 34 -7.96 -7.90 -35.80
C LEU A 34 -7.81 -7.05 -34.52
N GLN A 35 -7.19 -5.87 -34.63
CA GLN A 35 -7.08 -4.94 -33.51
C GLN A 35 -8.45 -4.48 -33.01
N THR A 36 -9.37 -4.14 -33.92
CA THR A 36 -10.76 -3.81 -33.56
C THR A 36 -11.41 -4.98 -32.82
N ARG A 37 -11.25 -6.20 -33.33
CA ARG A 37 -11.78 -7.40 -32.67
C ARG A 37 -11.21 -7.61 -31.27
N LEU A 38 -9.91 -7.42 -31.08
CA LEU A 38 -9.28 -7.52 -29.75
C LEU A 38 -9.83 -6.45 -28.79
N LEU A 39 -10.08 -5.23 -29.26
CA LEU A 39 -10.72 -4.19 -28.45
C LEU A 39 -12.16 -4.59 -28.06
N ASP A 40 -12.93 -5.17 -28.98
CA ASP A 40 -14.30 -5.66 -28.71
C ASP A 40 -14.32 -6.82 -27.71
N LEU A 41 -13.27 -7.65 -27.72
CA LEU A 41 -13.04 -8.71 -26.72
C LEU A 41 -12.50 -8.16 -25.38
N GLY A 42 -12.28 -6.85 -25.27
CA GLY A 42 -11.90 -6.16 -24.04
C GLY A 42 -10.39 -6.13 -23.76
N TYR A 43 -9.54 -6.39 -24.75
CA TYR A 43 -8.09 -6.24 -24.62
C TYR A 43 -7.66 -4.77 -24.74
N GLU A 44 -6.79 -4.31 -23.85
CA GLU A 44 -6.26 -2.94 -23.90
C GLU A 44 -5.01 -2.83 -24.77
N ILE A 45 -5.21 -2.79 -26.10
CA ILE A 45 -4.13 -2.76 -27.09
C ILE A 45 -3.72 -1.36 -27.57
N GLY A 46 -4.50 -0.32 -27.24
CA GLY A 46 -4.33 1.03 -27.80
C GLY A 46 -5.28 1.28 -28.98
N LYS A 47 -4.85 2.05 -29.97
CA LYS A 47 -5.67 2.35 -31.16
C LYS A 47 -5.55 1.22 -32.19
N ALA A 48 -6.67 0.91 -32.86
CA ALA A 48 -6.66 0.07 -34.06
C ALA A 48 -6.17 0.90 -35.26
N ASP A 49 -4.85 0.93 -35.46
CA ASP A 49 -4.16 1.72 -36.48
C ASP A 49 -3.57 0.86 -37.62
N GLY A 50 -3.71 -0.46 -37.54
CA GLY A 50 -3.12 -1.42 -38.49
C GLY A 50 -1.65 -1.73 -38.22
N ILE A 51 -1.06 -1.20 -37.14
CA ILE A 51 0.36 -1.38 -36.80
C ILE A 51 0.48 -2.31 -35.58
N LEU A 52 1.16 -3.45 -35.75
CA LEU A 52 1.33 -4.41 -34.67
C LEU A 52 2.38 -3.94 -33.65
N GLY A 53 1.91 -3.28 -32.58
CA GLY A 53 2.74 -2.87 -31.44
C GLY A 53 2.82 -3.91 -30.32
N LYS A 54 3.68 -3.65 -29.32
CA LYS A 54 3.91 -4.56 -28.18
C LYS A 54 2.63 -5.00 -27.46
N LYS A 55 1.66 -4.09 -27.27
CA LYS A 55 0.38 -4.42 -26.61
C LYS A 55 -0.50 -5.31 -27.48
N SER A 56 -0.57 -5.05 -28.79
CA SER A 56 -1.30 -5.93 -29.73
C SER A 56 -0.66 -7.31 -29.79
N SER A 57 0.68 -7.41 -29.88
CA SER A 57 1.38 -8.69 -29.86
C SER A 57 1.17 -9.46 -28.55
N ALA A 58 1.20 -8.78 -27.40
CA ALA A 58 0.90 -9.42 -26.13
C ALA A 58 -0.54 -9.93 -26.07
N ALA A 59 -1.51 -9.18 -26.63
CA ALA A 59 -2.92 -9.58 -26.64
C ALA A 59 -3.14 -10.80 -27.52
N ILE A 60 -2.47 -10.84 -28.68
CA ILE A 60 -2.47 -11.99 -29.57
C ILE A 60 -1.84 -13.22 -28.88
N ALA A 61 -0.71 -13.06 -28.20
CA ALA A 61 -0.06 -14.16 -27.47
C ALA A 61 -0.98 -14.74 -26.38
N LEU A 62 -1.68 -13.87 -25.64
CA LEU A 62 -2.63 -14.29 -24.63
C LEU A 62 -3.83 -15.03 -25.24
N ALA A 63 -4.40 -14.50 -26.33
CA ALA A 63 -5.48 -15.16 -27.08
C ALA A 63 -5.05 -16.53 -27.63
N GLN A 64 -3.85 -16.62 -28.19
CA GLN A 64 -3.26 -17.87 -28.67
C GLN A 64 -3.10 -18.89 -27.54
N THR A 65 -2.67 -18.45 -26.35
CA THR A 65 -2.56 -19.32 -25.17
C THR A 65 -3.91 -19.89 -24.78
N LEU A 66 -4.96 -19.07 -24.72
CA LEU A 66 -6.33 -19.52 -24.39
C LEU A 66 -6.88 -20.50 -25.42
N LEU A 67 -6.63 -20.26 -26.71
CA LEU A 67 -7.01 -21.19 -27.78
C LEU A 67 -6.25 -22.52 -27.69
N ALA A 68 -4.94 -22.48 -27.43
CA ALA A 68 -4.13 -23.69 -27.27
C ALA A 68 -4.59 -24.55 -26.08
N GLU A 69 -4.95 -23.91 -24.96
CA GLU A 69 -5.51 -24.62 -23.79
C GLU A 69 -6.85 -25.31 -24.07
N GLN A 70 -7.61 -24.83 -25.07
CA GLN A 70 -8.84 -25.48 -25.56
C GLN A 70 -8.59 -26.55 -26.63
N GLY A 71 -7.33 -26.90 -26.88
CA GLY A 71 -6.95 -27.96 -27.81
C GLY A 71 -6.85 -27.53 -29.27
N PHE A 72 -6.95 -26.23 -29.57
CA PHE A 72 -6.60 -25.74 -30.89
C PHE A 72 -5.08 -25.85 -31.10
N ASP A 73 -4.67 -26.41 -32.23
CA ASP A 73 -3.26 -26.51 -32.61
C ASP A 73 -2.72 -25.11 -33.03
N ILE A 74 -2.35 -24.31 -32.03
CA ILE A 74 -1.82 -22.95 -32.13
C ILE A 74 -0.64 -22.78 -31.17
N GLN A 75 0.36 -22.00 -31.57
CA GLN A 75 1.47 -21.60 -30.72
C GLN A 75 1.32 -20.15 -30.26
N SER A 76 1.64 -19.88 -29.00
CA SER A 76 1.67 -18.52 -28.45
C SER A 76 2.94 -17.78 -28.90
N THR A 77 2.87 -17.15 -30.08
CA THR A 77 3.98 -16.41 -30.70
C THR A 77 3.82 -14.89 -30.59
N GLY A 78 2.61 -14.39 -30.31
CA GLY A 78 2.27 -12.97 -30.35
C GLY A 78 2.23 -12.37 -31.76
N THR A 79 2.35 -13.22 -32.79
CA THR A 79 2.24 -12.87 -34.20
C THR A 79 0.97 -13.49 -34.78
N PRO A 80 0.13 -12.72 -35.50
CA PRO A 80 -1.14 -13.23 -36.02
C PRO A 80 -0.92 -14.02 -37.31
N ASP A 81 -0.80 -15.34 -37.21
CA ASP A 81 -0.93 -16.23 -38.37
C ASP A 81 -2.40 -16.39 -38.81
N ALA A 82 -2.63 -16.93 -40.01
CA ALA A 82 -3.96 -17.03 -40.59
C ALA A 82 -4.96 -17.79 -39.69
N LYS A 83 -4.50 -18.84 -39.00
CA LYS A 83 -5.33 -19.66 -38.11
C LYS A 83 -5.69 -18.91 -36.83
N THR A 84 -4.74 -18.17 -36.26
CA THR A 84 -4.92 -17.30 -35.11
C THR A 84 -5.96 -16.23 -35.41
N VAL A 85 -5.84 -15.57 -36.57
CA VAL A 85 -6.79 -14.56 -37.03
C VAL A 85 -8.18 -15.16 -37.17
N GLU A 86 -8.31 -16.27 -37.90
CA GLU A 86 -9.59 -16.95 -38.11
C GLU A 86 -10.28 -17.26 -36.77
N LEU A 87 -9.56 -17.81 -35.80
CA LEU A 87 -10.12 -18.19 -34.51
C LEU A 87 -10.46 -17.00 -33.63
N ILE A 88 -9.68 -15.92 -33.65
CA ILE A 88 -10.00 -14.69 -32.89
C ILE A 88 -11.25 -13.98 -33.46
N MET A 89 -11.44 -14.05 -34.78
CA MET A 89 -12.57 -13.41 -35.47
C MET A 89 -13.89 -14.18 -35.30
N LYS A 90 -13.86 -15.45 -34.87
CA LYS A 90 -15.07 -16.26 -34.64
C LYS A 90 -15.80 -15.86 -33.36
N GLU A 91 -17.10 -15.58 -33.47
CA GLU A 91 -17.94 -15.20 -32.33
C GLU A 91 -18.12 -16.32 -31.29
N GLU A 92 -18.12 -17.57 -31.74
CA GLU A 92 -18.16 -18.75 -30.85
C GLU A 92 -16.99 -18.79 -29.85
N ASN A 93 -15.86 -18.15 -30.19
CA ASN A 93 -14.68 -18.09 -29.32
C ASN A 93 -14.68 -16.88 -28.37
N SER A 94 -15.67 -15.97 -28.47
CA SER A 94 -15.69 -14.73 -27.67
C SER A 94 -15.63 -14.99 -26.17
N GLY A 95 -16.40 -15.95 -25.66
CA GLY A 95 -16.43 -16.27 -24.22
C GLY A 95 -15.08 -16.78 -23.70
N LEU A 96 -14.40 -17.62 -24.48
CA LEU A 96 -13.05 -18.10 -24.18
C LEU A 96 -12.06 -16.92 -24.16
N LEU A 97 -12.08 -16.10 -25.21
CA LEU A 97 -11.11 -15.02 -25.41
C LEU A 97 -11.31 -13.83 -24.47
N GLN A 98 -12.47 -13.72 -23.82
CA GLN A 98 -12.78 -12.70 -22.82
C GLN A 98 -12.38 -13.11 -21.38
N MET A 99 -11.97 -14.35 -21.16
CA MET A 99 -11.57 -14.87 -19.84
C MET A 99 -10.36 -14.10 -19.29
N LEU A 100 -10.37 -13.85 -17.98
CA LEU A 100 -9.22 -13.25 -17.29
C LEU A 100 -8.40 -14.35 -16.62
N VAL A 101 -7.13 -14.45 -16.99
CA VAL A 101 -6.19 -15.49 -16.57
C VAL A 101 -4.84 -14.90 -16.23
N LYS A 102 -3.90 -15.70 -15.70
CA LYS A 102 -2.53 -15.22 -15.48
C LYS A 102 -1.93 -14.67 -16.78
N GLY A 103 -1.44 -13.44 -16.71
CA GLY A 103 -0.92 -12.72 -17.88
C GLY A 103 -1.93 -11.77 -18.54
N SER A 104 -3.21 -11.79 -18.17
CA SER A 104 -4.17 -10.72 -18.52
C SER A 104 -3.78 -9.38 -17.89
N TRP A 105 -4.13 -8.27 -18.53
CA TRP A 105 -3.94 -6.92 -17.97
C TRP A 105 -5.04 -5.94 -18.39
N GLY A 106 -5.06 -4.78 -17.74
CA GLY A 106 -5.92 -3.65 -18.09
C GLY A 106 -6.96 -3.33 -17.03
N SER A 107 -7.89 -2.44 -17.37
CA SER A 107 -8.97 -1.95 -16.51
C SER A 107 -9.86 -3.07 -15.97
N ARG A 108 -10.24 -4.06 -16.79
CA ARG A 108 -11.04 -5.23 -16.34
C ARG A 108 -10.34 -6.01 -15.24
N VAL A 109 -9.03 -6.20 -15.34
CA VAL A 109 -8.25 -6.86 -14.28
C VAL A 109 -8.20 -5.99 -13.02
N LYS A 110 -8.02 -4.69 -13.19
CA LYS A 110 -8.01 -3.74 -12.07
C LYS A 110 -9.35 -3.72 -11.34
N GLU A 111 -10.46 -3.78 -12.05
CA GLU A 111 -11.81 -3.84 -11.51
C GLU A 111 -12.04 -5.14 -10.70
N VAL A 112 -11.64 -6.29 -11.26
CA VAL A 112 -11.66 -7.58 -10.53
C VAL A 112 -10.84 -7.50 -9.26
N GLN A 113 -9.61 -6.98 -9.34
CA GLN A 113 -8.76 -6.79 -8.18
C GLN A 113 -9.42 -5.90 -7.13
N GLN A 114 -10.00 -4.75 -7.52
CA GLN A 114 -10.71 -3.86 -6.61
C GLN A 114 -11.90 -4.55 -5.94
N LYS A 115 -12.67 -5.34 -6.70
CA LYS A 115 -13.80 -6.08 -6.15
C LYS A 115 -13.34 -7.17 -5.17
N LEU A 116 -12.31 -7.93 -5.50
CA LEU A 116 -11.73 -8.96 -4.62
C LEU A 116 -11.09 -8.34 -3.38
N ILE A 117 -10.46 -7.17 -3.47
CA ILE A 117 -9.98 -6.39 -2.31
C ILE A 117 -11.18 -5.99 -1.45
N GLY A 118 -12.23 -5.46 -2.07
CA GLY A 118 -13.47 -5.09 -1.39
C GLY A 118 -14.07 -6.28 -0.65
N LEU A 119 -14.13 -7.47 -1.26
CA LEU A 119 -14.60 -8.70 -0.63
C LEU A 119 -13.60 -9.32 0.35
N ASN A 120 -12.46 -8.67 0.61
CA ASN A 120 -11.38 -9.19 1.45
C ASN A 120 -10.84 -10.58 1.00
N LEU A 121 -10.86 -10.84 -0.30
CA LEU A 121 -10.29 -12.04 -0.92
C LEU A 121 -8.89 -11.78 -1.48
N MET A 122 -8.49 -10.51 -1.65
CA MET A 122 -7.16 -10.12 -2.14
C MET A 122 -6.55 -9.01 -1.28
N ARG A 123 -5.26 -9.16 -0.92
CA ARG A 123 -4.54 -8.24 -0.02
C ARG A 123 -3.56 -7.28 -0.72
N SER A 124 -3.23 -7.52 -1.99
CA SER A 124 -2.35 -6.66 -2.79
C SER A 124 -3.12 -5.49 -3.40
N HIS A 125 -2.41 -4.44 -3.83
CA HIS A 125 -3.06 -3.35 -4.56
C HIS A 125 -3.55 -3.81 -5.93
N ALA A 126 -4.57 -3.12 -6.47
CA ALA A 126 -5.03 -3.34 -7.83
C ALA A 126 -4.05 -2.68 -8.82
N ASP A 127 -3.20 -3.47 -9.46
CA ASP A 127 -2.17 -3.06 -10.42
C ASP A 127 -2.61 -3.22 -11.88
N GLY A 128 -3.77 -3.84 -12.11
CA GLY A 128 -4.26 -4.17 -13.43
C GLY A 128 -3.46 -5.27 -14.12
N GLN A 129 -2.67 -6.06 -13.39
CA GLN A 129 -1.97 -7.24 -13.89
C GLN A 129 -2.50 -8.50 -13.19
N TYR A 130 -2.96 -9.47 -13.98
CA TYR A 130 -3.50 -10.71 -13.42
C TYR A 130 -2.33 -11.64 -13.11
N GLY A 131 -1.74 -11.45 -11.94
CA GLY A 131 -0.61 -12.23 -11.44
C GLY A 131 -1.03 -13.39 -10.54
N THR A 132 -0.06 -13.95 -9.80
CA THR A 132 -0.32 -15.02 -8.83
C THR A 132 -1.28 -14.59 -7.72
N ASN A 133 -1.19 -13.36 -7.22
CA ASN A 133 -2.08 -12.88 -6.17
C ASN A 133 -3.54 -12.81 -6.63
N THR A 134 -3.78 -12.26 -7.83
CA THR A 134 -5.11 -12.20 -8.42
C THR A 134 -5.68 -13.60 -8.65
N ALA A 135 -4.88 -14.52 -9.21
CA ALA A 135 -5.29 -15.90 -9.45
C ALA A 135 -5.65 -16.64 -8.14
N THR A 136 -4.87 -16.45 -7.07
CA THR A 136 -5.17 -17.04 -5.75
C THR A 136 -6.44 -16.47 -5.13
N ALA A 137 -6.67 -15.17 -5.28
CA ALA A 137 -7.90 -14.53 -4.79
C ALA A 137 -9.14 -14.99 -5.55
N VAL A 138 -9.04 -15.09 -6.89
CA VAL A 138 -10.09 -15.66 -7.73
C VAL A 138 -10.34 -17.14 -7.40
N LEU A 139 -9.29 -17.93 -7.18
CA LEU A 139 -9.45 -19.32 -6.76
C LEU A 139 -10.18 -19.44 -5.39
N THR A 140 -9.94 -18.50 -4.49
CA THR A 140 -10.63 -18.45 -3.19
C THR A 140 -12.11 -18.10 -3.37
N PHE A 141 -12.40 -17.09 -4.19
CA PHE A 141 -13.76 -16.72 -4.60
C PHE A 141 -14.52 -17.91 -5.22
N GLU A 142 -13.91 -18.60 -6.19
CA GLU A 142 -14.48 -19.76 -6.87
C GLU A 142 -14.74 -20.92 -5.90
N LYS A 143 -13.80 -21.24 -5.01
CA LYS A 143 -13.99 -22.31 -4.01
C LYS A 143 -15.19 -22.05 -3.12
N GLN A 144 -15.35 -20.82 -2.64
CA GLN A 144 -16.49 -20.46 -1.80
C GLN A 144 -17.81 -20.50 -2.59
N LEU A 145 -17.83 -20.04 -3.84
CA LEU A 145 -19.02 -20.16 -4.68
C LEU A 145 -19.37 -21.61 -5.02
N ALA A 146 -18.37 -22.48 -5.25
CA ALA A 146 -18.57 -23.87 -5.59
C ALA A 146 -19.25 -24.68 -4.47
N GLU A 147 -19.18 -24.22 -3.21
CA GLU A 147 -19.96 -24.81 -2.10
C GLU A 147 -21.47 -24.68 -2.33
N GLN A 148 -21.91 -23.63 -3.04
CA GLN A 148 -23.33 -23.36 -3.31
C GLN A 148 -23.73 -23.63 -4.77
N LEU A 149 -22.77 -23.58 -5.70
CA LEU A 149 -22.97 -23.76 -7.14
C LEU A 149 -21.97 -24.78 -7.73
N PRO A 150 -21.93 -26.03 -7.22
CA PRO A 150 -20.89 -27.01 -7.58
C PRO A 150 -20.88 -27.41 -9.05
N ASP A 151 -22.03 -27.33 -9.72
CA ASP A 151 -22.17 -27.69 -11.14
C ASP A 151 -21.87 -26.52 -12.11
N GLN A 152 -21.73 -25.30 -11.59
CA GLN A 152 -21.55 -24.08 -12.40
C GLN A 152 -20.15 -23.46 -12.24
N ILE A 153 -19.48 -23.73 -11.12
CA ILE A 153 -18.20 -23.11 -10.78
C ILE A 153 -17.13 -24.19 -10.72
N LYS A 154 -16.06 -23.97 -11.48
CA LYS A 154 -14.89 -24.86 -11.49
C LYS A 154 -13.69 -24.10 -10.95
N PRO A 155 -13.27 -24.36 -9.70
CA PRO A 155 -12.15 -23.64 -9.11
C PRO A 155 -10.82 -23.95 -9.83
N ASP A 156 -10.31 -23.01 -10.61
CA ASP A 156 -9.02 -23.10 -11.30
C ASP A 156 -8.24 -21.77 -11.37
N GLY A 157 -8.76 -20.71 -10.74
CA GLY A 157 -8.15 -19.39 -10.64
C GLY A 157 -8.23 -18.57 -11.92
N LYS A 158 -9.10 -18.96 -12.87
CA LYS A 158 -9.37 -18.29 -14.13
C LYS A 158 -10.80 -17.76 -14.11
N LEU A 159 -10.96 -16.46 -14.28
CA LEU A 159 -12.27 -15.83 -14.20
C LEU A 159 -12.95 -15.86 -15.58
N THR A 160 -13.93 -16.75 -15.75
CA THR A 160 -14.79 -16.80 -16.95
C THR A 160 -15.64 -15.53 -17.08
N THR A 161 -16.24 -15.32 -18.26
CA THR A 161 -17.14 -14.16 -18.47
C THR A 161 -18.36 -14.18 -17.56
N ASP A 162 -18.87 -15.37 -17.19
CA ASP A 162 -20.03 -15.48 -16.31
C ASP A 162 -19.65 -15.35 -14.83
N GLU A 163 -18.51 -15.91 -14.42
CA GLU A 163 -17.95 -15.65 -13.08
C GLU A 163 -17.56 -14.19 -12.88
N TYR A 164 -17.08 -13.50 -13.93
CA TYR A 164 -16.85 -12.07 -13.91
C TYR A 164 -18.15 -11.31 -13.61
N LYS A 165 -19.23 -11.59 -14.35
CA LYS A 165 -20.54 -10.95 -14.11
C LYS A 165 -21.05 -11.26 -12.70
N LEU A 166 -20.87 -12.49 -12.25
CA LEU A 166 -21.26 -12.93 -10.90
C LEU A 166 -20.47 -12.18 -9.83
N LEU A 167 -19.14 -12.09 -9.97
CA LEU A 167 -18.25 -11.33 -9.08
C LEU A 167 -18.67 -9.86 -8.98
N MET A 168 -19.13 -9.27 -10.08
CA MET A 168 -19.61 -7.89 -10.12
C MET A 168 -21.06 -7.71 -9.64
N SER A 169 -21.79 -8.80 -9.38
CA SER A 169 -23.18 -8.77 -8.92
C SER A 169 -23.30 -8.66 -7.39
N ASP A 170 -24.53 -8.76 -6.88
CA ASP A 170 -24.79 -8.94 -5.46
C ASP A 170 -24.50 -10.39 -5.04
N LEU A 171 -23.48 -10.53 -4.20
CA LEU A 171 -22.97 -11.81 -3.72
C LEU A 171 -23.45 -12.15 -2.30
N SER A 172 -24.30 -11.31 -1.69
CA SER A 172 -24.79 -11.50 -0.32
C SER A 172 -25.46 -12.87 -0.11
N LYS A 173 -26.25 -13.32 -1.09
CA LYS A 173 -26.88 -14.66 -1.10
C LYS A 173 -25.89 -15.82 -1.07
N TYR A 174 -24.63 -15.58 -1.45
CA TYR A 174 -23.55 -16.59 -1.46
C TYR A 174 -22.60 -16.46 -0.25
N GLY A 175 -23.00 -15.70 0.77
CA GLY A 175 -22.20 -15.53 1.99
C GLY A 175 -20.97 -14.65 1.79
N PHE A 176 -20.87 -13.93 0.66
CA PHE A 176 -19.91 -12.83 0.55
C PHE A 176 -20.54 -11.58 1.14
N GLU A 177 -20.19 -11.29 2.38
CA GLU A 177 -20.49 -9.99 2.98
C GLU A 177 -19.49 -8.99 2.40
N ALA A 178 -19.92 -8.24 1.39
CA ALA A 178 -19.20 -7.02 1.03
C ALA A 178 -19.14 -6.12 2.29
N PRO A 179 -18.03 -5.43 2.54
CA PRO A 179 -17.99 -4.34 3.51
C PRO A 179 -19.18 -3.44 3.20
N ILE A 180 -19.96 -3.12 4.23
CA ILE A 180 -21.17 -2.33 4.07
C ILE A 180 -20.78 -1.08 3.26
N TYR A 181 -21.43 -0.87 2.11
CA TYR A 181 -21.15 0.30 1.27
C TYR A 181 -21.44 1.56 2.10
N PHE A 182 -20.42 2.40 2.27
CA PHE A 182 -20.54 3.69 2.94
C PHE A 182 -20.67 4.79 1.91
N ASP A 183 -21.69 5.63 2.04
CA ASP A 183 -21.88 6.82 1.23
C ASP A 183 -21.00 7.96 1.77
N ASP A 184 -19.84 8.17 1.14
CA ASP A 184 -18.88 9.21 1.55
C ASP A 184 -19.45 10.65 1.43
N THR A 185 -20.60 10.86 0.78
CA THR A 185 -21.27 12.17 0.72
C THR A 185 -22.07 12.49 1.98
N ARG A 186 -22.27 11.50 2.84
CA ARG A 186 -23.00 11.59 4.11
C ARG A 186 -22.14 11.15 5.29
N PRO A 187 -21.02 11.86 5.54
CA PRO A 187 -20.05 11.47 6.55
C PRO A 187 -20.67 11.29 7.94
N GLU A 188 -21.72 12.05 8.30
CA GLU A 188 -22.42 11.99 9.59
C GLU A 188 -23.10 10.64 9.87
N THR A 189 -23.25 9.79 8.86
CA THR A 189 -23.87 8.46 8.99
C THR A 189 -22.89 7.34 9.32
N LEU A 190 -21.59 7.66 9.45
CA LEU A 190 -20.56 6.66 9.70
C LEU A 190 -20.85 5.88 10.99
N LYS A 191 -20.66 4.57 10.90
CA LYS A 191 -20.73 3.59 11.99
C LYS A 191 -19.49 2.73 11.95
N GLU A 192 -19.16 2.11 13.08
CA GLU A 192 -18.01 1.20 13.21
C GLU A 192 -17.98 0.07 12.18
N THR A 193 -19.15 -0.42 11.75
CA THR A 193 -19.29 -1.51 10.77
C THR A 193 -18.83 -1.12 9.35
N TYR A 194 -18.65 0.17 9.07
CA TYR A 194 -18.14 0.68 7.80
C TYR A 194 -16.61 0.82 7.78
N LEU A 195 -15.94 0.55 8.89
CA LEU A 195 -14.48 0.62 8.98
C LEU A 195 -13.86 -0.75 8.70
N TYR A 196 -12.77 -0.77 7.93
CA TYR A 196 -12.02 -1.99 7.62
C TYR A 196 -11.11 -2.43 8.77
N ALA A 197 -10.56 -1.48 9.53
CA ALA A 197 -9.73 -1.75 10.70
C ALA A 197 -10.50 -2.58 11.73
N LYS A 198 -9.79 -3.45 12.47
CA LYS A 198 -10.38 -4.24 13.55
C LYS A 198 -10.72 -3.35 14.75
N HIS A 199 -9.82 -2.42 15.05
CA HIS A 199 -9.96 -1.47 16.14
C HIS A 199 -9.81 -0.05 15.62
N ALA A 200 -10.65 0.87 16.09
CA ALA A 200 -10.56 2.27 15.75
C ALA A 200 -11.03 3.16 16.89
N CYS A 201 -10.45 4.35 17.01
CA CYS A 201 -10.93 5.39 17.91
C CYS A 201 -10.68 6.76 17.29
N LEU A 202 -11.69 7.62 17.28
CA LEU A 202 -11.64 9.01 16.83
C LEU A 202 -12.04 9.91 17.98
N ILE A 203 -11.22 10.92 18.26
CA ILE A 203 -11.47 11.90 19.32
C ILE A 203 -11.36 13.33 18.81
N ASN A 204 -12.09 14.24 19.46
CA ASN A 204 -11.79 15.66 19.43
C ASN A 204 -10.60 15.92 20.36
N ALA A 205 -9.50 16.44 19.83
CA ALA A 205 -8.26 16.62 20.60
C ALA A 205 -8.38 17.68 21.70
N SER A 206 -9.18 18.73 21.49
CA SER A 206 -9.36 19.81 22.46
C SER A 206 -10.15 19.33 23.68
N THR A 207 -11.30 18.68 23.46
CA THR A 207 -12.19 18.23 24.54
C THR A 207 -11.80 16.87 25.12
N GLY A 208 -11.15 16.02 24.32
CA GLY A 208 -10.92 14.61 24.65
C GLY A 208 -12.16 13.72 24.44
N GLU A 209 -13.24 14.26 23.89
CA GLU A 209 -14.46 13.53 23.59
C GLU A 209 -14.21 12.46 22.52
N THR A 210 -14.71 11.25 22.75
CA THR A 210 -14.72 10.19 21.74
C THR A 210 -15.93 10.37 20.83
N LEU A 211 -15.66 10.54 19.53
CA LEU A 211 -16.68 10.78 18.51
C LEU A 211 -17.13 9.48 17.85
N LEU A 212 -16.20 8.54 17.65
CA LEU A 212 -16.47 7.20 17.13
C LEU A 212 -15.44 6.21 17.68
N GLU A 213 -15.89 5.00 17.98
CA GLU A 213 -15.06 3.90 18.42
C GLU A 213 -15.50 2.59 17.76
N LYS A 214 -14.55 1.68 17.57
CA LYS A 214 -14.75 0.29 17.16
C LYS A 214 -13.78 -0.57 17.95
N ALA A 215 -14.27 -1.42 18.84
CA ALA A 215 -13.44 -2.29 19.67
C ALA A 215 -12.22 -1.54 20.27
N ALA A 216 -12.43 -0.29 20.71
CA ALA A 216 -11.35 0.66 20.92
C ALA A 216 -10.46 0.37 22.13
N ASP A 217 -11.00 -0.39 23.09
CA ASP A 217 -10.31 -0.82 24.32
C ASP A 217 -9.74 -2.24 24.23
N GLU A 218 -10.03 -2.97 23.14
CA GLU A 218 -9.50 -4.33 22.96
C GLU A 218 -7.97 -4.29 22.74
N PRO A 219 -7.20 -5.14 23.44
CA PRO A 219 -5.77 -5.26 23.22
C PRO A 219 -5.41 -5.71 21.80
N ALA A 220 -4.48 -5.00 21.18
CA ALA A 220 -3.95 -5.29 19.86
C ALA A 220 -2.43 -5.02 19.80
N GLU A 221 -1.75 -5.70 18.89
CA GLU A 221 -0.33 -5.43 18.66
C GLU A 221 -0.14 -4.02 18.05
N PRO A 222 0.66 -3.13 18.66
CA PRO A 222 0.85 -1.76 18.18
C PRO A 222 1.65 -1.65 16.87
N ALA A 223 2.47 -2.64 16.55
CA ALA A 223 3.57 -2.48 15.60
C ALA A 223 4.37 -1.19 15.90
N SER A 224 4.94 -0.53 14.89
CA SER A 224 5.70 0.71 15.09
C SER A 224 4.92 1.92 15.63
N THR A 225 3.60 1.84 15.86
CA THR A 225 2.89 2.91 16.60
C THR A 225 3.38 3.02 18.05
N THR A 226 4.04 1.98 18.58
CA THR A 226 4.82 2.00 19.84
C THR A 226 5.77 3.19 19.94
N LYS A 227 6.34 3.64 18.80
CA LYS A 227 7.30 4.75 18.79
C LYS A 227 6.69 6.10 19.21
N ILE A 228 5.36 6.21 19.27
CA ILE A 228 4.67 7.33 19.92
C ILE A 228 5.04 7.37 21.41
N MET A 229 4.97 6.24 22.10
CA MET A 229 5.35 6.13 23.50
C MET A 229 6.85 6.27 23.71
N THR A 230 7.66 5.76 22.78
CA THR A 230 9.12 5.94 22.82
C THR A 230 9.48 7.42 22.72
N LEU A 231 8.88 8.17 21.81
CA LEU A 231 9.13 9.60 21.67
C LEU A 231 8.68 10.37 22.92
N LEU A 232 7.48 10.11 23.43
CA LEU A 232 6.98 10.74 24.66
C LEU A 232 7.90 10.51 25.85
N THR A 233 8.30 9.26 26.05
CA THR A 233 9.15 8.86 27.17
C THR A 233 10.54 9.50 27.03
N ALA A 234 11.13 9.45 25.83
CA ALA A 234 12.44 10.06 25.56
C ALA A 234 12.45 11.57 25.80
N LEU A 235 11.44 12.31 25.33
CA LEU A 235 11.33 13.75 25.55
C LEU A 235 11.17 14.13 27.03
N SER A 236 10.74 13.19 27.89
CA SER A 236 10.64 13.40 29.33
C SER A 236 11.93 13.07 30.11
N LEU A 237 12.81 12.25 29.54
CA LEU A 237 14.01 11.74 30.21
C LEU A 237 15.31 12.36 29.68
N CYS A 238 15.33 12.75 28.41
CA CYS A 238 16.52 13.16 27.68
C CYS A 238 16.38 14.57 27.11
N ASP A 239 17.49 15.31 27.12
CA ASP A 239 17.61 16.57 26.38
C ASP A 239 17.76 16.26 24.88
N PRO A 240 16.82 16.69 24.02
CA PRO A 240 16.89 16.43 22.58
C PRO A 240 18.10 17.11 21.92
N ASP A 241 18.69 18.14 22.50
CA ASP A 241 19.81 18.87 21.91
C ASP A 241 21.19 18.36 22.38
N LYS A 242 21.21 17.29 23.19
CA LYS A 242 22.44 16.68 23.68
C LYS A 242 23.14 15.85 22.59
N SER A 243 24.46 15.99 22.53
CA SER A 243 25.33 15.08 21.77
C SER A 243 25.45 13.73 22.49
N VAL A 244 25.23 12.65 21.75
CA VAL A 244 25.17 11.28 22.22
C VAL A 244 26.02 10.36 21.35
N VAL A 245 26.61 9.33 21.97
CA VAL A 245 27.33 8.28 21.27
C VAL A 245 26.41 7.08 21.13
N ILE A 246 26.18 6.60 19.90
CA ILE A 246 25.27 5.50 19.63
C ILE A 246 25.77 4.21 20.31
N PRO A 247 24.94 3.58 21.16
CA PRO A 247 25.32 2.36 21.87
C PRO A 247 25.35 1.14 20.94
N GLU A 248 26.04 0.08 21.34
CA GLU A 248 26.13 -1.18 20.56
C GLU A 248 24.75 -1.83 20.40
N GLU A 249 23.91 -1.74 21.43
CA GLU A 249 22.55 -2.25 21.50
C GLU A 249 21.61 -1.62 20.44
N ALA A 250 22.00 -0.52 19.80
CA ALA A 250 21.30 0.02 18.64
C ALA A 250 21.26 -1.00 17.48
N ALA A 251 22.25 -1.87 17.38
CA ALA A 251 22.31 -2.93 16.37
C ALA A 251 21.49 -4.18 16.74
N ASP A 252 21.07 -4.32 18.00
CA ASP A 252 20.35 -5.48 18.55
C ASP A 252 18.86 -5.46 18.20
N ILE A 253 18.59 -5.50 16.89
CA ILE A 253 17.25 -5.50 16.32
C ILE A 253 17.07 -6.67 15.35
N PRO A 254 15.85 -7.20 15.19
CA PRO A 254 15.56 -8.26 14.20
C PRO A 254 16.03 -7.90 12.80
N ALA A 255 16.51 -8.89 12.04
CA ALA A 255 17.13 -8.69 10.73
C ALA A 255 16.21 -8.05 9.68
N ASP A 256 14.90 -8.29 9.79
CA ASP A 256 13.84 -7.75 8.92
C ASP A 256 13.33 -6.37 9.36
N SER A 257 13.92 -5.79 10.40
CA SER A 257 13.54 -4.48 10.93
C SER A 257 13.83 -3.32 9.97
N THR A 258 12.96 -2.32 9.99
CA THR A 258 13.25 -1.02 9.38
C THR A 258 14.36 -0.31 10.15
N ARG A 259 15.30 0.27 9.41
CA ARG A 259 16.49 0.95 9.93
C ARG A 259 16.57 2.38 9.44
N VAL A 260 17.08 3.27 10.30
CA VAL A 260 17.65 4.56 9.90
C VAL A 260 19.12 4.46 10.24
N PRO A 261 20.05 4.50 9.27
CA PRO A 261 21.44 4.04 9.43
C PRO A 261 22.20 4.82 10.52
N VAL A 262 21.98 4.41 11.77
CA VAL A 262 22.65 4.86 12.99
C VAL A 262 23.63 3.75 13.35
N THR A 263 24.88 4.12 13.50
CA THR A 263 25.97 3.14 13.62
C THR A 263 26.53 3.13 15.03
N PRO A 264 26.74 1.99 15.70
CA PRO A 264 27.42 1.95 16.98
C PRO A 264 28.73 2.75 17.00
N GLY A 265 28.94 3.52 18.06
CA GLY A 265 30.06 4.44 18.22
C GLY A 265 29.98 5.73 17.39
N GLU A 266 28.90 5.94 16.61
CA GLU A 266 28.63 7.22 15.94
C GLU A 266 28.25 8.31 16.95
N THR A 267 28.70 9.54 16.75
CA THR A 267 28.27 10.71 17.52
C THR A 267 27.16 11.45 16.79
N MET A 268 25.99 11.58 17.42
CA MET A 268 24.82 12.26 16.86
C MET A 268 24.17 13.20 17.89
N ILE A 269 23.30 14.10 17.44
CA ILE A 269 22.40 14.82 18.33
C ILE A 269 21.16 13.95 18.58
N MET A 270 20.67 13.89 19.82
CA MET A 270 19.47 13.10 20.17
C MET A 270 18.27 13.45 19.27
N ARG A 271 18.07 14.73 18.94
CA ARG A 271 17.05 15.20 18.01
C ARG A 271 17.11 14.49 16.64
N ASP A 272 18.30 14.26 16.10
CA ASP A 272 18.49 13.55 14.83
C ASP A 272 18.00 12.09 14.92
N LEU A 273 18.27 11.43 16.05
CA LEU A 273 17.74 10.08 16.33
C LEU A 273 16.21 10.07 16.42
N LEU A 274 15.62 11.06 17.09
CA LEU A 274 14.17 11.15 17.22
C LEU A 274 13.48 11.39 15.85
N TYR A 275 14.03 12.26 15.00
CA TYR A 275 13.56 12.44 13.62
C TYR A 275 13.74 11.17 12.78
N GLY A 276 14.91 10.52 12.87
CA GLY A 276 15.17 9.25 12.20
C GLY A 276 14.17 8.15 12.60
N MET A 277 13.94 8.01 13.90
CA MET A 277 13.00 7.07 14.49
C MET A 277 11.58 7.31 13.98
N MET A 278 11.10 8.56 13.95
CA MET A 278 9.72 8.85 13.58
C MET A 278 9.48 8.86 12.06
N ILE A 279 10.40 9.43 11.28
CA ILE A 279 10.24 9.55 9.82
C ILE A 279 10.47 8.21 9.13
N ARG A 280 11.58 7.54 9.44
CA ARG A 280 11.98 6.26 8.80
C ARG A 280 11.52 5.04 9.56
N SER A 281 10.88 5.22 10.73
CA SER A 281 10.48 4.12 11.60
C SER A 281 11.66 3.26 12.05
N GLY A 282 12.86 3.84 12.18
CA GLY A 282 14.09 3.11 12.51
C GLY A 282 14.00 2.41 13.87
N ASN A 283 14.14 1.08 13.89
CA ASN A 283 14.18 0.30 15.13
C ASN A 283 15.52 0.45 15.84
N ASP A 284 16.59 0.62 15.07
CA ASP A 284 17.94 0.90 15.54
C ASP A 284 17.99 2.22 16.33
N ALA A 285 17.39 3.28 15.78
CA ALA A 285 17.24 4.54 16.51
C ALA A 285 16.38 4.39 17.77
N ALA A 286 15.31 3.59 17.74
CA ALA A 286 14.47 3.37 18.91
C ALA A 286 15.21 2.62 20.05
N ASN A 287 16.02 1.60 19.73
CA ASN A 287 16.88 0.94 20.70
C ASN A 287 17.96 1.89 21.24
N ALA A 288 18.61 2.66 20.36
CA ALA A 288 19.60 3.65 20.76
C ALA A 288 18.99 4.66 21.75
N VAL A 289 17.82 5.22 21.44
CA VAL A 289 17.08 6.14 22.31
C VAL A 289 16.78 5.50 23.66
N ALA A 290 16.33 4.25 23.68
CA ALA A 290 16.02 3.54 24.92
C ALA A 290 17.25 3.42 25.85
N VAL A 291 18.37 2.97 25.31
CA VAL A 291 19.62 2.79 26.06
C VAL A 291 20.21 4.13 26.49
N LEU A 292 20.16 5.14 25.64
CA LEU A 292 20.65 6.48 25.96
C LEU A 292 19.85 7.17 27.08
N CYS A 293 18.55 6.89 27.18
CA CYS A 293 17.67 7.53 28.17
C CYS A 293 17.50 6.74 29.47
N SER A 294 17.65 5.41 29.45
CA SER A 294 17.40 4.58 30.63
C SER A 294 18.49 3.53 30.90
N GLY A 295 19.58 3.52 30.14
CA GLY A 295 20.71 2.61 30.29
C GLY A 295 20.51 1.21 29.72
N SER A 296 19.26 0.79 29.45
CA SER A 296 18.95 -0.47 28.77
C SER A 296 17.57 -0.41 28.11
N VAL A 297 17.29 -1.34 27.19
CA VAL A 297 15.96 -1.50 26.57
C VAL A 297 14.90 -1.85 27.61
N ASP A 298 15.21 -2.76 28.54
CA ASP A 298 14.28 -3.20 29.58
C ASP A 298 13.91 -2.06 30.54
N ALA A 299 14.92 -1.31 31.03
CA ALA A 299 14.67 -0.16 31.90
C ALA A 299 13.86 0.93 31.19
N PHE A 300 14.06 1.13 29.88
CA PHE A 300 13.26 2.06 29.11
C PHE A 300 11.81 1.58 28.93
N ALA A 301 11.60 0.27 28.72
CA ALA A 301 10.25 -0.30 28.66
C ALA A 301 9.49 -0.10 29.98
N GLU A 302 10.16 -0.20 31.13
CA GLU A 302 9.57 0.18 32.43
C GLU A 302 9.15 1.66 32.46
N GLU A 303 9.98 2.58 31.94
CA GLU A 303 9.63 4.01 31.85
C GLU A 303 8.48 4.28 30.88
N MET A 304 8.40 3.54 29.77
CA MET A 304 7.26 3.58 28.85
C MET A 304 5.97 3.17 29.56
N ASN A 305 6.01 2.11 30.36
CA ASN A 305 4.84 1.64 31.13
C ASN A 305 4.46 2.60 32.26
N LYS A 306 5.43 3.22 32.95
CA LYS A 306 5.16 4.31 33.90
C LYS A 306 4.50 5.50 33.20
N THR A 307 4.95 5.83 31.99
CA THR A 307 4.34 6.88 31.17
C THR A 307 2.91 6.50 30.74
N ALA A 308 2.69 5.25 30.33
CA ALA A 308 1.36 4.73 29.98
C ALA A 308 0.38 4.87 31.16
N VAL A 309 0.79 4.50 32.38
CA VAL A 309 -0.02 4.68 33.61
C VAL A 309 -0.34 6.15 33.86
N LYS A 310 0.63 7.06 33.73
CA LYS A 310 0.41 8.52 33.90
C LYS A 310 -0.59 9.09 32.89
N LEU A 311 -0.67 8.49 31.71
CA LEU A 311 -1.60 8.90 30.64
C LEU A 311 -2.95 8.18 30.72
N GLY A 312 -3.16 7.30 31.70
CA GLY A 312 -4.38 6.50 31.83
C GLY A 312 -4.56 5.49 30.69
N MET A 313 -3.45 4.93 30.18
CA MET A 313 -3.45 3.90 29.14
C MET A 313 -3.64 2.51 29.76
N GLU A 314 -4.88 2.18 30.09
CA GLU A 314 -5.23 0.99 30.90
C GLU A 314 -5.10 -0.33 30.13
N ASN A 315 -5.10 -0.29 28.80
CA ASN A 315 -5.02 -1.45 27.91
C ASN A 315 -3.69 -1.45 27.13
N SER A 316 -2.59 -1.06 27.80
CA SER A 316 -1.25 -1.01 27.20
C SER A 316 -0.18 -1.64 28.08
N HIS A 317 0.73 -2.38 27.44
CA HIS A 317 1.98 -2.87 28.03
C HIS A 317 3.07 -2.94 26.96
N PHE A 318 4.18 -2.25 27.20
CA PHE A 318 5.30 -2.16 26.27
C PHE A 318 6.50 -2.94 26.82
N VAL A 319 7.07 -3.79 25.97
CA VAL A 319 8.28 -4.58 26.28
C VAL A 319 9.50 -4.20 25.42
N ASN A 320 9.33 -3.31 24.43
CA ASN A 320 10.41 -2.81 23.59
C ASN A 320 10.05 -1.43 23.01
N PRO A 321 11.03 -0.62 22.58
CA PRO A 321 10.80 0.76 22.14
C PRO A 321 10.38 0.86 20.66
N HIS A 322 10.50 -0.21 19.88
CA HIS A 322 10.30 -0.15 18.43
C HIS A 322 8.96 -0.71 17.98
N GLY A 323 8.29 -1.54 18.79
CA GLY A 323 7.02 -2.19 18.47
C GLY A 323 7.16 -3.41 17.58
N TYR A 324 8.27 -4.14 17.70
CA TYR A 324 8.36 -5.47 17.08
C TYR A 324 7.57 -6.44 17.95
N THR A 325 6.93 -7.43 17.32
CA THR A 325 6.08 -8.39 18.01
C THR A 325 6.87 -9.13 19.08
N ALA A 326 6.34 -9.13 20.30
CA ALA A 326 6.91 -9.78 21.46
C ALA A 326 5.78 -10.17 22.42
N GLU A 327 5.98 -11.22 23.21
CA GLU A 327 5.02 -11.65 24.21
C GLU A 327 4.75 -10.51 25.21
N GLY A 328 3.46 -10.30 25.51
CA GLY A 328 3.03 -9.20 26.37
C GLY A 328 3.13 -7.80 25.76
N HIS A 329 3.51 -7.63 24.48
CA HIS A 329 3.54 -6.32 23.83
C HIS A 329 2.18 -5.94 23.23
N TYR A 330 1.42 -5.06 23.86
CA TYR A 330 0.08 -4.67 23.38
C TYR A 330 -0.30 -3.23 23.73
N THR A 331 -1.29 -2.70 23.01
CA THR A 331 -1.97 -1.44 23.31
C THR A 331 -3.43 -1.51 22.83
N SER A 332 -4.22 -0.46 23.06
CA SER A 332 -5.54 -0.29 22.45
C SER A 332 -5.59 0.95 21.53
N ALA A 333 -6.60 1.03 20.67
CA ALA A 333 -6.81 2.20 19.83
C ALA A 333 -7.11 3.46 20.66
N ARG A 334 -7.86 3.31 21.76
CA ARG A 334 -8.17 4.39 22.70
C ARG A 334 -6.90 4.91 23.38
N ASP A 335 -6.00 4.01 23.78
CA ASP A 335 -4.79 4.42 24.48
C ASP A 335 -3.78 5.10 23.54
N LEU A 336 -3.72 4.67 22.28
CA LEU A 336 -2.91 5.35 21.28
C LEU A 336 -3.37 6.80 21.01
N VAL A 337 -4.69 7.05 20.94
CA VAL A 337 -5.18 8.44 20.78
C VAL A 337 -4.96 9.27 22.05
N LYS A 338 -5.00 8.69 23.25
CA LYS A 338 -4.61 9.39 24.51
C LYS A 338 -3.15 9.82 24.45
N ALA A 339 -2.25 8.91 24.07
CA ALA A 339 -0.82 9.20 23.93
C ALA A 339 -0.57 10.30 22.89
N ALA A 340 -1.16 10.19 21.70
CA ALA A 340 -1.02 11.19 20.66
C ALA A 340 -1.61 12.55 21.08
N ARG A 341 -2.76 12.57 21.76
CA ARG A 341 -3.37 13.81 22.27
C ARG A 341 -2.47 14.53 23.23
N TYR A 342 -1.91 13.82 24.21
CA TYR A 342 -0.93 14.40 25.14
C TYR A 342 0.32 14.89 24.39
N GLY A 343 0.90 14.05 23.52
CA GLY A 343 2.10 14.40 22.77
C GLY A 343 1.92 15.65 21.92
N LEU A 344 0.78 15.80 21.25
CA LEU A 344 0.52 16.99 20.43
C LEU A 344 0.44 18.30 21.23
N THR A 345 0.29 18.26 22.56
CA THR A 345 0.42 19.45 23.41
C THR A 345 1.87 19.90 23.58
N LEU A 346 2.84 19.00 23.41
CA LEU A 346 4.27 19.26 23.54
C LEU A 346 4.82 19.77 22.19
N LYS A 347 5.55 20.88 22.22
CA LYS A 347 6.07 21.54 21.02
C LYS A 347 7.00 20.61 20.24
N GLU A 348 7.98 20.01 20.92
CA GLU A 348 9.01 19.16 20.34
C GLU A 348 8.40 17.89 19.72
N PHE A 349 7.44 17.27 20.41
CA PHE A 349 6.71 16.12 19.87
C PHE A 349 5.98 16.49 18.59
N ARG A 350 5.23 17.60 18.59
CA ARG A 350 4.47 18.08 17.43
C ARG A 350 5.38 18.37 16.24
N GLU A 351 6.50 19.06 16.45
CA GLU A 351 7.49 19.33 15.41
C GLU A 351 8.02 18.04 14.78
N ILE A 352 8.38 17.04 15.60
CA ILE A 352 8.92 15.77 15.11
C ILE A 352 7.88 14.96 14.33
N VAL A 353 6.66 14.79 14.87
CA VAL A 353 5.67 13.88 14.26
C VAL A 353 4.99 14.45 13.03
N THR A 354 4.99 15.78 12.86
CA THR A 354 4.44 16.45 11.66
C THR A 354 5.50 16.73 10.60
N CYS A 355 6.76 16.38 10.85
CA CYS A 355 7.86 16.64 9.94
C CYS A 355 7.79 15.73 8.70
N MET A 356 7.69 16.37 7.52
CA MET A 356 7.61 15.67 6.25
C MET A 356 8.97 15.25 5.70
N TRP A 357 10.04 15.94 6.08
CA TRP A 357 11.40 15.60 5.68
C TRP A 357 12.41 16.20 6.64
N TYR A 358 13.52 15.52 6.83
CA TYR A 358 14.61 15.94 7.70
C TYR A 358 15.95 15.56 7.07
N THR A 359 16.98 16.36 7.29
CA THR A 359 18.34 16.07 6.81
C THR A 359 19.20 15.68 8.01
N LEU A 360 19.59 14.41 8.07
CA LEU A 360 20.56 13.95 9.06
C LEU A 360 21.95 14.45 8.62
N PRO A 361 22.70 15.13 9.51
CA PRO A 361 24.00 15.69 9.16
C PRO A 361 25.04 14.59 8.91
N LYS A 362 26.14 14.99 8.26
CA LYS A 362 27.36 14.18 8.18
C LYS A 362 27.92 13.95 9.59
N THR A 363 28.50 12.78 9.80
CA THR A 363 29.18 12.40 11.04
C THR A 363 30.50 11.71 10.69
N GLU A 364 31.30 11.36 11.68
CA GLU A 364 32.52 10.56 11.50
C GLU A 364 32.25 9.11 11.04
N LYS A 365 30.97 8.67 11.06
CA LYS A 365 30.51 7.39 10.54
C LYS A 365 29.55 7.53 9.35
N ARG A 366 29.23 8.75 8.92
CA ARG A 366 28.31 9.05 7.82
C ARG A 366 28.92 10.10 6.89
N ASP A 367 29.45 9.62 5.76
CA ASP A 367 30.22 10.42 4.79
C ASP A 367 29.40 11.54 4.11
N GLU A 368 28.07 11.37 4.04
CA GLU A 368 27.14 12.30 3.39
C GLU A 368 25.90 12.59 4.24
N GLU A 369 25.30 13.76 4.05
CA GLU A 369 24.01 14.05 4.67
C GLU A 369 22.95 13.07 4.16
N LEU A 370 22.07 12.62 5.05
CA LEU A 370 20.99 11.70 4.68
C LEU A 370 19.64 12.41 4.79
N VAL A 371 19.04 12.70 3.64
CA VAL A 371 17.67 13.23 3.57
C VAL A 371 16.66 12.09 3.76
N ILE A 372 15.90 12.17 4.84
CA ILE A 372 14.79 11.25 5.13
C ILE A 372 13.47 11.97 4.87
N THR A 373 12.51 11.26 4.25
CA THR A 373 11.24 11.84 3.78
C THR A 373 10.08 10.95 4.17
N GLN A 374 8.96 11.56 4.57
CA GLN A 374 7.67 10.90 4.66
C GLN A 374 7.08 10.72 3.27
N LYS A 375 6.61 9.50 3.00
CA LYS A 375 6.12 9.08 1.68
C LYS A 375 4.72 8.48 1.72
N TRP A 376 3.98 8.66 2.82
CA TRP A 376 2.63 8.13 2.93
C TRP A 376 1.68 8.84 1.97
N GLU A 377 0.80 8.05 1.35
CA GLU A 377 -0.16 8.50 0.34
C GLU A 377 -1.08 9.60 0.84
N ILE A 378 -1.46 9.54 2.12
CA ILE A 378 -2.36 10.52 2.74
C ILE A 378 -1.80 11.95 2.74
N PHE A 379 -0.49 12.12 2.56
CA PHE A 379 0.19 13.42 2.49
C PHE A 379 0.56 13.84 1.05
N ASN A 380 0.28 13.01 0.04
CA ASN A 380 0.61 13.31 -1.34
C ASN A 380 -0.63 13.80 -2.10
N PRO A 381 -0.68 15.08 -2.54
CA PRO A 381 -1.82 15.64 -3.28
C PRO A 381 -2.17 14.90 -4.58
N LEU A 382 -1.26 14.09 -5.13
CA LEU A 382 -1.49 13.27 -6.32
C LEU A 382 -2.05 11.88 -6.02
N SER A 383 -2.20 11.52 -4.75
CA SER A 383 -2.76 10.22 -4.35
C SER A 383 -4.27 10.25 -4.24
N GLU A 384 -4.93 9.15 -4.62
CA GLU A 384 -6.37 8.94 -4.35
C GLU A 384 -6.71 8.89 -2.85
N TYR A 385 -5.72 8.59 -2.00
CA TYR A 385 -5.85 8.53 -0.55
C TYR A 385 -5.47 9.84 0.14
N TYR A 386 -5.19 10.91 -0.61
CA TYR A 386 -4.82 12.20 -0.03
C TYR A 386 -5.90 12.71 0.93
N ILE A 387 -5.49 13.11 2.12
CA ILE A 387 -6.35 13.75 3.11
C ILE A 387 -5.78 15.15 3.35
N PRO A 388 -6.38 16.20 2.75
CA PRO A 388 -5.96 17.58 3.01
C PRO A 388 -5.95 17.86 4.52
N ASN A 389 -4.95 18.60 5.01
CA ASN A 389 -4.80 18.96 6.43
C ASN A 389 -4.58 17.80 7.41
N ALA A 390 -4.35 16.57 6.93
CA ALA A 390 -3.84 15.50 7.77
C ALA A 390 -2.37 15.77 8.16
N ALA A 391 -1.99 15.41 9.37
CA ALA A 391 -0.63 15.54 9.87
C ALA A 391 -0.29 14.42 10.86
N GLY A 392 0.96 13.95 10.80
CA GLY A 392 1.46 12.90 11.71
C GLY A 392 0.54 11.68 11.79
N VAL A 393 0.58 10.88 12.85
CA VAL A 393 1.56 10.84 13.94
C VAL A 393 2.51 9.68 13.69
N LYS A 394 1.99 8.46 13.50
CA LYS A 394 2.84 7.29 13.24
C LYS A 394 2.10 6.12 12.60
N SER A 395 2.73 5.51 11.60
CA SER A 395 2.34 4.22 11.02
C SER A 395 3.03 3.03 11.71
N GLY A 396 2.44 1.85 11.60
CA GLY A 396 3.03 0.59 12.03
C GLY A 396 2.52 -0.58 11.19
N TYR A 397 3.38 -1.58 10.98
CA TYR A 397 3.00 -2.84 10.37
C TYR A 397 3.90 -3.97 10.89
N THR A 398 3.29 -5.09 11.25
CA THR A 398 3.91 -6.42 11.28
C THR A 398 2.94 -7.41 10.65
N SER A 399 3.41 -8.60 10.30
CA SER A 399 2.53 -9.64 9.73
C SER A 399 1.41 -10.07 10.68
N THR A 400 1.63 -10.00 11.99
CA THR A 400 0.68 -10.36 13.05
C THR A 400 -0.21 -9.19 13.46
N ALA A 401 0.34 -7.97 13.57
CA ALA A 401 -0.41 -6.77 13.95
C ALA A 401 -1.34 -6.28 12.82
N GLY A 402 -1.00 -6.57 11.56
CA GLY A 402 -1.59 -5.87 10.42
C GLY A 402 -1.14 -4.42 10.35
N PHE A 403 -1.83 -3.61 9.53
CA PHE A 403 -1.51 -2.19 9.39
C PHE A 403 -2.18 -1.38 10.49
N CYS A 404 -1.39 -0.55 11.17
CA CYS A 404 -1.79 0.36 12.22
C CYS A 404 -1.40 1.79 11.85
N TYR A 405 -2.22 2.76 12.24
CA TYR A 405 -1.90 4.17 12.08
C TYR A 405 -2.56 5.01 13.16
N VAL A 406 -1.83 6.00 13.66
CA VAL A 406 -2.37 7.10 14.44
C VAL A 406 -2.13 8.38 13.66
N GLY A 407 -3.18 9.13 13.36
CA GLY A 407 -3.13 10.36 12.58
C GLY A 407 -3.83 11.51 13.27
N ALA A 408 -3.40 12.73 12.98
CA ALA A 408 -4.11 13.95 13.35
C ALA A 408 -4.65 14.66 12.11
N TYR A 409 -5.68 15.47 12.30
CA TYR A 409 -6.31 16.28 11.27
C TYR A 409 -6.71 17.62 11.89
N GLN A 410 -6.48 18.73 11.19
CA GLN A 410 -6.85 20.04 11.69
C GLN A 410 -7.49 20.91 10.61
N GLU A 411 -8.72 21.36 10.85
CA GLU A 411 -9.43 22.27 9.95
C GLU A 411 -10.36 23.19 10.76
N ASN A 412 -10.47 24.46 10.38
CA ASN A 412 -11.37 25.44 11.02
C ASN A 412 -11.25 25.55 12.56
N GLY A 413 -10.05 25.33 13.10
CA GLY A 413 -9.79 25.36 14.54
C GLY A 413 -10.15 24.06 15.29
N ILE A 414 -10.78 23.10 14.62
CA ILE A 414 -11.04 21.75 15.14
C ILE A 414 -9.81 20.90 14.91
N THR A 415 -9.38 20.15 15.93
CA THR A 415 -8.31 19.16 15.81
C THR A 415 -8.85 17.79 16.18
N LEU A 416 -8.72 16.83 15.27
CA LEU A 416 -9.14 15.46 15.42
C LEU A 416 -7.93 14.54 15.49
N ILE A 417 -8.04 13.46 16.25
CA ILE A 417 -7.02 12.40 16.32
C ILE A 417 -7.72 11.07 16.13
N ALA A 418 -7.21 10.26 15.22
CA ALA A 418 -7.73 8.94 14.92
C ALA A 418 -6.64 7.87 15.05
N ALA A 419 -6.97 6.75 15.68
CA ALA A 419 -6.18 5.53 15.63
C ALA A 419 -6.98 4.45 14.89
N VAL A 420 -6.31 3.71 14.00
CA VAL A 420 -6.81 2.51 13.32
C VAL A 420 -5.79 1.40 13.48
N MET A 421 -6.23 0.19 13.86
CA MET A 421 -5.35 -0.95 14.14
C MET A 421 -5.90 -2.24 13.54
N GLY A 422 -5.01 -3.19 13.25
CA GLY A 422 -5.42 -4.49 12.70
C GLY A 422 -5.92 -4.42 11.26
N GLY A 423 -5.58 -3.36 10.52
CA GLY A 423 -6.01 -3.19 9.13
C GLY A 423 -5.38 -4.25 8.22
N GLN A 424 -6.16 -4.81 7.30
CA GLN A 424 -5.68 -5.84 6.36
C GLN A 424 -4.75 -5.30 5.28
N GLY A 425 -4.78 -3.98 5.08
CA GLY A 425 -3.91 -3.29 4.16
C GLY A 425 -3.93 -1.79 4.41
N ARG A 426 -2.82 -1.15 4.09
CA ARG A 426 -2.62 0.29 4.26
C ARG A 426 -3.69 1.14 3.57
N ASN A 427 -4.09 0.79 2.34
CA ASN A 427 -5.10 1.55 1.59
C ASN A 427 -6.47 1.54 2.26
N MET A 428 -6.81 0.44 2.94
CA MET A 428 -8.04 0.34 3.73
C MET A 428 -7.97 1.25 4.97
N ALA A 429 -6.82 1.25 5.67
CA ALA A 429 -6.60 2.16 6.79
C ALA A 429 -6.65 3.64 6.36
N TRP A 430 -6.18 3.98 5.16
CA TRP A 430 -6.33 5.32 4.59
C TRP A 430 -7.79 5.68 4.31
N THR A 431 -8.57 4.71 3.81
CA THR A 431 -10.01 4.89 3.61
C THR A 431 -10.72 5.12 4.95
N ASP A 432 -10.37 4.33 5.98
CA ASP A 432 -10.91 4.50 7.33
C ASP A 432 -10.56 5.86 7.92
N LEU A 433 -9.31 6.32 7.83
CA LEU A 433 -8.91 7.65 8.31
C LEU A 433 -9.69 8.76 7.61
N LYS A 434 -9.85 8.68 6.28
CA LYS A 434 -10.62 9.66 5.51
C LYS A 434 -12.07 9.73 6.00
N ARG A 435 -12.71 8.56 6.21
CA ARG A 435 -14.07 8.47 6.75
C ARG A 435 -14.17 9.02 8.17
N LEU A 436 -13.25 8.63 9.04
CA LEU A 436 -13.21 9.07 10.44
C LEU A 436 -13.06 10.60 10.53
N PHE A 437 -12.11 11.19 9.82
CA PHE A 437 -11.93 12.65 9.86
C PHE A 437 -13.11 13.40 9.25
N ALA A 438 -13.67 12.91 8.13
CA ALA A 438 -14.87 13.52 7.54
C ALA A 438 -16.08 13.45 8.49
N TYR A 439 -16.32 12.31 9.14
CA TYR A 439 -17.34 12.15 10.17
C TYR A 439 -17.10 13.11 11.34
N GLY A 440 -15.87 13.15 11.87
CA GLY A 440 -15.52 14.01 13.00
C GLY A 440 -15.78 15.49 12.71
N MET A 441 -15.47 15.96 11.50
CA MET A 441 -15.79 17.33 11.07
C MET A 441 -17.29 17.57 10.89
N ALA A 442 -18.06 16.57 10.45
CA ALA A 442 -19.50 16.70 10.29
C ALA A 442 -20.26 16.76 11.63
N VAL A 443 -19.73 16.13 12.69
CA VAL A 443 -20.38 16.06 14.01
C VAL A 443 -19.80 17.03 15.04
N THR A 444 -18.64 17.64 14.77
CA THR A 444 -18.02 18.65 15.62
C THR A 444 -18.39 20.04 15.09
N ASN A 445 -19.26 20.77 15.79
CA ASN A 445 -19.65 22.14 15.44
C ASN A 445 -18.67 23.19 15.96
#